data_AF-A0A838JDV1-F1
#
_entry.id   AF-A0A838JDV1-F1
#
_cell.length_a   1.000
_cell.length_b   1.000
_cell.length_c   1.000
_cell.angle_alpha   90.00
_cell.angle_beta   90.00
_cell.angle_gamma   90.00
#
_symmetry.space_group_name_H-M   'P 1'
#
loop_
_entity.id
_entity.type
_entity.pdbx_description
1 polymer ?
#
loop_
_entity_poly.entity_id
_entity_poly.type
_entity_poly.pdbx_seq_one_letter_code
_entity_poly.pdbx_strand_id
1 'polypeptide(L)'
;MTLAQASPARLLEVLQTHWHIENRSHHRRDMTSGEDASQLRTAGAPLALAALNGTVLALMDWLHVSNMASQMRRFCARPQEALPLLIGPLQR
;
A
#
# COMPACT_ATOMS: atom_id res chain seq x y z
N MET A 1 -8.23 10.68 25.61
CA MET A 1 -9.00 11.90 25.27
C MET A 1 -10.21 11.46 24.46
N THR A 2 -11.41 11.82 24.88
CA THR A 2 -12.62 11.57 24.08
C THR A 2 -12.80 12.67 23.04
N LEU A 3 -13.47 12.40 21.91
CA LEU A 3 -13.69 13.37 20.82
C LEU A 3 -14.34 14.68 21.32
N ALA A 4 -15.13 14.60 22.40
CA ALA A 4 -15.79 15.74 23.04
C ALA A 4 -14.82 16.72 23.76
N GLN A 5 -13.57 16.35 23.96
CA GLN A 5 -12.57 17.13 24.70
C GLN A 5 -11.51 17.78 23.78
N ALA A 6 -11.54 17.50 22.47
CA ALA A 6 -10.56 18.01 21.51
C ALA A 6 -10.99 19.35 20.93
N SER A 7 -10.04 20.28 20.76
CA SER A 7 -10.30 21.53 20.06
C SER A 7 -10.59 21.28 18.56
N PRO A 8 -11.34 22.17 17.87
CA PRO A 8 -11.59 22.03 16.44
C PRO A 8 -10.32 21.89 15.59
N ALA A 9 -9.27 22.64 15.93
CA ALA A 9 -7.97 22.54 15.24
C ALA A 9 -7.34 21.16 15.40
N ARG A 10 -7.42 20.57 16.60
CA ARG A 10 -6.89 19.22 16.85
C ARG A 10 -7.69 18.15 16.11
N LEU A 11 -9.02 18.30 16.03
CA LEU A 11 -9.87 17.39 15.25
C LEU A 11 -9.50 17.42 13.76
N LEU A 12 -9.28 18.62 13.21
CA LEU A 12 -8.86 18.77 11.80
C LEU A 12 -7.51 18.10 11.53
N GLU A 13 -6.52 18.30 12.40
CA GLU A 13 -5.19 17.70 12.27
C GLU A 13 -5.26 16.16 12.28
N VAL A 14 -6.05 15.59 13.19
CA VAL A 14 -6.26 14.13 13.27
C VAL A 14 -6.94 13.61 12.01
N LEU A 15 -7.98 14.28 11.52
CA LEU A 15 -8.66 13.89 10.29
C LEU A 15 -7.72 13.93 9.09
N GLN A 16 -6.96 15.00 8.92
CA GLN A 16 -6.01 15.14 7.82
C GLN A 16 -4.91 14.07 7.87
N THR A 17 -4.37 13.80 9.07
CA THR A 17 -3.33 12.77 9.26
C THR A 17 -3.88 11.37 8.96
N HIS A 18 -5.10 11.09 9.43
CA HIS A 18 -5.78 9.82 9.17
C HIS A 18 -5.99 9.61 7.65
N TRP A 19 -6.57 10.60 6.96
CA TRP A 19 -6.78 10.53 5.52
C TRP A 19 -5.48 10.48 4.72
N HIS A 20 -4.40 11.09 5.21
CA HIS A 20 -3.09 10.97 4.58
C HIS A 20 -2.58 9.52 4.59
N ILE A 21 -2.72 8.83 5.73
CA ILE A 21 -2.36 7.41 5.88
C ILE A 21 -3.26 6.55 5.00
N GLU A 22 -4.58 6.80 5.03
CA GLU A 22 -5.58 6.06 4.26
C GLU A 22 -5.29 6.16 2.74
N ASN A 23 -5.10 7.38 2.23
CA ASN A 23 -4.83 7.61 0.81
C ASN A 23 -3.49 7.03 0.37
N ARG A 24 -2.47 7.06 1.24
CA ARG A 24 -1.14 6.50 0.92
C ARG A 24 -1.12 4.98 1.00
N SER A 25 -1.88 4.36 1.90
CA SER A 25 -1.84 2.92 2.12
C SER A 25 -3.01 2.20 1.47
N HIS A 26 -4.22 2.44 1.99
CA HIS A 26 -5.44 1.70 1.67
C HIS A 26 -5.84 1.90 0.22
N HIS A 27 -5.99 3.15 -0.23
CA HIS A 27 -6.43 3.43 -1.60
C HIS A 27 -5.56 2.77 -2.68
N ARG A 28 -4.22 2.77 -2.51
CA ARG A 28 -3.31 2.11 -3.45
C ARG A 28 -3.50 0.60 -3.48
N ARG A 29 -3.71 -0.04 -2.33
CA ARG A 29 -3.95 -1.49 -2.24
C ARG A 29 -5.30 -1.87 -2.83
N ASP A 30 -6.34 -1.15 -2.46
CA ASP A 30 -7.70 -1.48 -2.84
C ASP A 30 -7.90 -1.28 -4.34
N MET A 31 -7.39 -0.17 -4.89
CA MET A 31 -7.61 0.19 -6.30
C MET A 31 -6.51 -0.31 -7.22
N THR A 32 -5.23 -0.11 -6.87
CA THR A 32 -4.12 -0.47 -7.79
C THR A 32 -3.79 -1.95 -7.73
N SER A 33 -3.76 -2.54 -6.52
CA SER A 33 -3.58 -3.98 -6.36
C SER A 33 -4.88 -4.78 -6.49
N GLY A 34 -6.03 -4.11 -6.53
CA GLY A 34 -7.34 -4.74 -6.71
C GLY A 34 -7.78 -5.57 -5.50
N GLU A 35 -7.30 -5.24 -4.29
CA GLU A 35 -7.56 -6.01 -3.08
C GLU A 35 -9.07 -6.13 -2.79
N ASP A 36 -9.82 -5.04 -2.93
CA ASP A 36 -11.27 -4.99 -2.72
C ASP A 36 -12.06 -5.84 -3.73
N ALA A 37 -11.56 -5.93 -4.96
CA ALA A 37 -12.18 -6.74 -6.01
C ALA A 37 -11.86 -8.24 -5.85
N SER A 38 -10.94 -8.60 -4.95
CA SER A 38 -10.50 -9.98 -4.76
C SER A 38 -11.60 -10.86 -4.17
N GLN A 39 -11.85 -11.99 -4.84
CA GLN A 39 -12.82 -13.00 -4.42
C GLN A 39 -12.16 -14.17 -3.68
N LEU A 40 -10.91 -14.04 -3.21
CA LEU A 40 -10.29 -15.06 -2.39
C LEU A 40 -11.08 -15.23 -1.08
N ARG A 41 -11.58 -16.45 -0.81
CA ARG A 41 -12.36 -16.77 0.40
C ARG A 41 -11.81 -17.96 1.19
N THR A 42 -10.75 -18.60 0.72
CA THR A 42 -10.08 -19.67 1.45
C THR A 42 -9.49 -19.13 2.76
N ALA A 43 -9.61 -19.92 3.84
CA ALA A 43 -9.10 -19.53 5.15
C ALA A 43 -7.62 -19.08 5.06
N GLY A 44 -7.33 -17.89 5.57
CA GLY A 44 -5.99 -17.29 5.56
C GLY A 44 -5.54 -16.65 4.24
N ALA A 45 -6.20 -16.93 3.11
CA ALA A 45 -5.82 -16.36 1.81
C ALA A 45 -5.99 -14.83 1.74
N PRO A 46 -7.06 -14.21 2.28
CA PRO A 46 -7.17 -12.75 2.34
C PRO A 46 -6.03 -12.09 3.13
N LEU A 47 -5.63 -12.69 4.26
CA LEU A 47 -4.54 -12.19 5.08
C LEU A 47 -3.20 -12.28 4.36
N ALA A 48 -2.95 -13.40 3.67
CA ALA A 48 -1.74 -13.59 2.86
C ALA A 48 -1.68 -12.57 1.71
N LEU A 49 -2.79 -12.35 1.01
CA LEU A 49 -2.88 -11.35 -0.06
C LEU A 49 -2.61 -9.94 0.48
N ALA A 50 -3.21 -9.58 1.62
CA ALA A 50 -2.97 -8.30 2.29
C ALA A 50 -1.48 -8.09 2.64
N ALA A 51 -0.81 -9.13 3.15
CA ALA A 51 0.61 -9.07 3.48
C ALA A 51 1.50 -8.91 2.22
N LEU A 52 1.17 -9.62 1.14
CA LEU A 52 1.87 -9.50 -0.14
C LEU A 52 1.69 -8.10 -0.74
N ASN A 53 0.47 -7.58 -0.78
CA ASN A 53 0.17 -6.24 -1.27
C ASN A 53 0.89 -5.16 -0.44
N GLY A 54 0.91 -5.30 0.89
CA GLY A 54 1.66 -4.43 1.78
C GLY A 54 3.17 -4.47 1.52
N THR A 55 3.71 -5.65 1.23
CA THR A 55 5.14 -5.83 0.89
C THR A 55 5.48 -5.14 -0.43
N VAL A 56 4.67 -5.35 -1.47
CA VAL A 56 4.85 -4.66 -2.76
C VAL A 56 4.78 -3.15 -2.57
N LEU A 57 3.82 -2.65 -1.79
CA LEU A 57 3.68 -1.23 -1.50
C LEU A 57 4.93 -0.64 -0.83
N ALA A 58 5.49 -1.35 0.15
CA ALA A 58 6.70 -0.94 0.85
C ALA A 58 7.91 -0.88 -0.10
N LEU A 59 8.03 -1.84 -1.04
CA LEU A 59 9.09 -1.82 -2.05
C LEU A 59 8.94 -0.64 -3.02
N MET A 60 7.71 -0.31 -3.42
CA MET A 60 7.45 0.88 -4.26
C MET A 60 7.82 2.18 -3.54
N ASP A 61 7.50 2.27 -2.25
CA ASP A 61 7.87 3.40 -1.41
C ASP A 61 9.40 3.51 -1.23
N TRP A 62 10.08 2.38 -1.04
CA TRP A 62 11.53 2.29 -0.94
C TRP A 62 12.23 2.71 -2.24
N LEU A 63 11.64 2.38 -3.40
CA LEU A 63 12.09 2.83 -4.72
C LEU A 63 11.69 4.28 -5.06
N HIS A 64 11.01 4.99 -4.17
CA HIS A 64 10.49 6.34 -4.41
C HIS A 64 9.59 6.46 -5.65
N VAL A 65 8.82 5.41 -5.95
CA VAL A 65 7.92 5.37 -7.10
C VAL A 65 6.75 6.33 -6.88
N SER A 66 6.60 7.33 -7.74
CA SER A 66 5.50 8.29 -7.69
C SER A 66 4.19 7.75 -8.30
N ASN A 67 4.26 6.76 -9.20
CA ASN A 67 3.11 6.14 -9.84
C ASN A 67 3.21 4.60 -9.81
N MET A 68 2.59 4.01 -8.81
CA MET A 68 2.61 2.56 -8.59
C MET A 68 2.01 1.78 -9.75
N ALA A 69 0.88 2.22 -10.31
CA ALA A 69 0.22 1.52 -11.41
C ALA A 69 1.13 1.42 -12.66
N SER A 70 1.86 2.48 -12.96
CA SER A 70 2.85 2.49 -14.06
C SER A 70 4.01 1.55 -13.78
N GLN A 71 4.54 1.55 -12.57
CA GLN A 71 5.63 0.66 -12.19
C GLN A 71 5.20 -0.81 -12.20
N MET A 72 3.98 -1.12 -11.74
CA MET A 72 3.41 -2.47 -11.82
C MET A 72 3.29 -2.95 -13.27
N ARG A 73 2.77 -2.11 -14.19
CA ARG A 73 2.74 -2.46 -15.62
C ARG A 73 4.12 -2.74 -16.18
N ARG A 74 5.14 -1.97 -15.77
CA ARG A 74 6.54 -2.19 -16.16
C ARG A 74 7.07 -3.51 -15.64
N PHE A 75 6.85 -3.83 -14.36
CA PHE A 75 7.25 -5.12 -13.79
C PHE A 75 6.51 -6.29 -14.40
N CYS A 76 5.22 -6.16 -14.74
CA CYS A 76 4.50 -7.19 -15.49
C CYS A 76 5.09 -7.41 -16.89
N ALA A 77 5.47 -6.34 -17.59
CA ALA A 77 6.10 -6.44 -18.91
C ALA A 77 7.56 -6.91 -18.85
N ARG A 78 8.24 -6.70 -17.71
CA ARG A 78 9.67 -6.97 -17.50
C ARG A 78 9.91 -7.54 -16.10
N PRO A 79 9.49 -8.78 -15.83
CA PRO A 79 9.56 -9.37 -14.49
C PRO A 79 10.98 -9.48 -13.95
N GLN A 80 11.98 -9.57 -14.82
CA GLN A 80 13.40 -9.56 -14.46
C GLN A 80 13.85 -8.28 -13.74
N GLU A 81 13.14 -7.15 -13.93
CA GLU A 81 13.43 -5.91 -13.20
C GLU A 81 12.88 -5.94 -11.77
N ALA A 82 11.85 -6.75 -11.50
CA ALA A 82 11.25 -6.91 -10.18
C ALA A 82 11.94 -7.99 -9.34
N LEU A 83 12.44 -9.04 -9.99
CA LEU A 83 13.00 -10.21 -9.32
C LEU A 83 14.10 -9.88 -8.30
N PRO A 84 15.09 -9.00 -8.58
CA PRO A 84 16.11 -8.63 -7.61
C PRO A 84 15.56 -8.01 -6.32
N LEU A 85 14.38 -7.38 -6.36
CA LEU A 85 13.73 -6.81 -5.17
C LEU A 85 13.19 -7.89 -4.23
N LEU A 86 12.96 -9.11 -4.73
CA LEU A 86 12.41 -10.23 -3.97
C LEU A 86 13.49 -11.18 -3.46
N ILE A 87 14.55 -11.38 -4.24
CA ILE A 87 15.57 -12.41 -3.97
C ILE A 87 16.97 -11.84 -3.69
N GLY A 88 17.21 -10.58 -4.06
CA GLY A 88 18.49 -9.91 -3.89
C GLY A 88 18.57 -9.09 -2.60
N PRO A 89 19.77 -8.72 -2.15
CA PRO A 89 19.91 -7.75 -1.09
C PRO A 89 19.32 -6.41 -1.53
N LEU A 90 18.52 -5.78 -0.67
CA LEU A 90 18.00 -4.44 -0.91
C LEU A 90 19.14 -3.43 -0.77
N GLN A 91 19.76 -3.07 -1.89
CA GLN A 91 20.86 -2.12 -1.97
C GLN A 91 20.35 -0.79 -2.49
N ARG A 92 20.63 0.30 -1.77
CA ARG A 92 20.31 1.67 -2.22
C ARG A 92 21.24 2.11 -3.34
#